data_AF-K2CT57-F1
#
_entry.id   AF-K2CT57-F1
#
_cell.length_a   1.000
_cell.length_b   1.000
_cell.length_c   1.000
_cell.angle_alpha   90.00
_cell.angle_beta   90.00
_cell.angle_gamma   90.00
#
_symmetry.space_group_name_H-M   'P 1'
#
loop_
_entity.id
_entity.type
_entity.pdbx_description
1 polymer ?
#
loop_
_entity_poly.entity_id
_entity_poly.type
_entity_poly.pdbx_seq_one_letter_code
_entity_poly.pdbx_strand_id
1 'polypeptide(L)' 'MGISKINFIKMDIEGNEIEALEGGTKTFNNTKNFAIACYHKRNNKITGEILSPVFKNMGFKTSIGFSLHPTLYGSKLS' A
#
# COMPACT_ATOMS: atom_id res chain seq x y z
N MET A 1 21.25 2.37 -5.69
CA MET A 1 20.62 1.07 -5.40
C MET A 1 20.03 0.51 -6.69
N GLY A 2 20.27 -0.77 -7.00
CA GLY A 2 19.98 -1.41 -8.29
C GLY A 2 18.86 -2.46 -8.27
N ILE A 3 17.83 -2.29 -7.43
CA ILE A 3 16.68 -3.22 -7.41
C ILE A 3 15.73 -2.83 -8.54
N SER A 4 15.75 -3.61 -9.61
CA SER A 4 14.93 -3.37 -10.81
C SER A 4 13.51 -3.94 -10.71
N LYS A 5 13.27 -4.91 -9.82
CA LYS A 5 11.98 -5.59 -9.67
C LYS A 5 11.72 -5.99 -8.23
N ILE A 6 10.50 -5.76 -7.77
CA ILE A 6 9.99 -6.21 -6.47
C ILE A 6 8.77 -7.07 -6.75
N ASN A 7 8.79 -8.32 -6.26
CA ASN A 7 7.68 -9.24 -6.51
C ASN A 7 6.45 -8.93 -5.64
N PHE A 8 6.69 -8.48 -4.42
CA PHE A 8 5.66 -8.22 -3.43
C PHE A 8 6.16 -7.24 -2.37
N ILE A 9 5.27 -6.40 -1.86
CA ILE A 9 5.53 -5.52 -0.71
C ILE A 9 4.56 -5.89 0.41
N LYS A 10 5.09 -6.21 1.60
CA LYS A 10 4.33 -6.26 2.85
C LYS A 10 4.67 -5.04 3.70
N MET A 11 3.68 -4.37 4.26
CA MET A 11 3.91 -3.23 5.16
C MET A 11 2.91 -3.19 6.31
N ASP A 12 3.42 -2.87 7.49
CA ASP A 12 2.68 -2.72 8.74
C ASP A 12 3.58 -1.89 9.66
N ILE A 13 3.37 -0.57 9.70
CA ILE A 13 4.35 0.37 10.27
C ILE A 13 3.67 1.47 11.12
N GLU A 14 2.62 1.09 11.84
CA GLU A 14 2.01 1.89 12.92
C GLU A 14 1.59 3.31 12.49
N GLY A 15 1.06 3.46 11.27
CA GLY A 15 0.50 4.71 10.77
C GLY A 15 1.43 5.49 9.82
N ASN A 16 2.68 5.06 9.68
CA ASN A 16 3.66 5.68 8.77
C ASN A 16 3.55 5.19 7.31
N GLU A 17 2.47 4.48 6.95
CA GLU A 17 2.29 3.91 5.61
C GLU A 17 2.23 4.98 4.51
N ILE A 18 1.75 6.19 4.83
CA ILE A 18 1.64 7.31 3.88
C ILE A 18 3.04 7.83 3.54
N GLU A 19 3.84 8.12 4.54
CA GLU A 19 5.21 8.62 4.40
C GLU A 19 6.10 7.57 3.72
N ALA A 20 5.90 6.28 4.03
CA ALA A 20 6.58 5.19 3.36
C ALA A 20 6.20 5.06 1.88
N LEU A 21 4.93 5.31 1.52
CA LEU A 21 4.51 5.38 0.12
C LEU A 21 5.15 6.57 -0.60
N GLU A 22 5.13 7.76 0.01
CA GLU A 22 5.72 8.98 -0.55
C GLU A 22 7.22 8.80 -0.84
N GLY A 23 7.99 8.40 0.18
CA GLY A 23 9.42 8.13 0.03
C GLY A 23 9.74 6.90 -0.84
N GLY A 24 8.81 5.96 -0.92
CA GLY A 24 8.94 4.69 -1.63
C GLY A 24 8.35 4.67 -3.03
N THR A 25 7.94 5.80 -3.63
CA THR A 25 7.18 5.81 -4.89
C THR A 25 7.83 4.96 -6.00
N LYS A 26 9.17 5.03 -6.17
CA LYS A 26 9.90 4.19 -7.15
C LYS A 26 9.81 2.70 -6.83
N THR A 27 9.92 2.34 -5.55
CA THR A 27 9.75 0.96 -5.04
C THR A 27 8.35 0.44 -5.38
N PHE A 28 7.32 1.24 -5.16
CA PHE A 28 5.94 0.88 -5.48
C PHE A 28 5.64 0.82 -6.99
N ASN A 29 6.33 1.62 -7.80
CA ASN A 29 6.25 1.51 -9.25
C ASN A 29 6.92 0.22 -9.79
N ASN A 30 7.93 -0.29 -9.08
CA ASN A 30 8.64 -1.52 -9.43
C ASN A 30 8.02 -2.79 -8.84
N THR A 31 6.87 -2.68 -8.16
CA THR A 31 6.07 -3.84 -7.73
C THR A 31 4.78 -3.99 -8.52
N LYS A 32 4.31 -5.24 -8.60
CA LYS A 32 2.97 -5.55 -9.11
C LYS A 32 1.98 -5.88 -8.01
N ASN A 33 2.44 -6.23 -6.82
CA ASN A 33 1.59 -6.74 -5.75
C ASN A 33 2.00 -6.17 -4.38
N PHE A 34 1.02 -5.94 -3.52
CA PHE A 34 1.26 -5.57 -2.13
C PHE A 34 0.16 -6.02 -1.17
N ALA A 35 0.51 -6.06 0.11
CA ALA A 35 -0.42 -6.11 1.25
C ALA A 35 0.07 -5.11 2.31
N ILE A 36 -0.78 -4.13 2.64
CA ILE A 36 -0.44 -3.03 3.56
C ILE A 36 -1.50 -2.99 4.66
N ALA A 37 -1.09 -3.08 5.91
CA ALA A 37 -1.98 -2.86 7.06
C ALA A 37 -2.63 -1.48 6.94
N CYS A 38 -3.95 -1.43 7.10
CA CYS A 38 -4.71 -0.23 6.75
C CYS A 38 -5.66 0.24 7.86
N TYR A 39 -5.44 -0.22 9.09
CA TYR A 39 -6.24 0.08 10.29
C TYR A 39 -5.63 1.17 11.18
N HIS A 40 -4.38 1.56 10.96
CA HIS A 40 -3.73 2.64 11.71
C HIS A 40 -4.41 3.98 11.44
N LYS A 41 -4.50 4.83 12.46
CA LYS A 41 -5.17 6.14 12.35
C LYS A 41 -4.17 7.26 12.10
N ARG A 42 -4.49 8.13 11.16
CA ARG A 42 -3.83 9.43 10.90
C ARG A 42 -4.91 10.50 10.76
N ASN A 43 -4.83 11.55 11.58
CA ASN A 43 -5.77 12.67 11.54
C ASN A 43 -7.25 12.24 11.51
N ASN A 44 -7.64 11.31 12.40
CA ASN A 44 -8.99 10.72 12.50
C ASN A 44 -9.46 9.89 11.31
N LYS A 45 -8.61 9.58 10.34
CA LYS A 45 -8.89 8.64 9.24
C LYS A 45 -8.01 7.40 9.36
N ILE A 46 -8.52 6.25 8.95
CA ILE A 46 -7.68 5.06 8.82
C ILE A 46 -6.80 5.18 7.56
N THR A 47 -5.59 4.64 7.60
CA THR A 47 -4.66 4.72 6.46
C THR A 47 -5.24 4.08 5.20
N GLY A 48 -6.12 3.07 5.33
CA GLY A 48 -6.81 2.46 4.19
C GLY A 48 -7.67 3.43 3.37
N GLU A 49 -8.36 4.38 4.02
CA GLU A 49 -9.16 5.40 3.33
C GLU A 49 -8.30 6.36 2.52
N ILE A 50 -7.10 6.65 3.02
CA ILE A 50 -6.14 7.57 2.38
C ILE A 50 -5.39 6.86 1.25
N LEU A 51 -4.91 5.63 1.49
CA LEU A 51 -4.06 4.90 0.56
C LEU A 51 -4.83 4.29 -0.62
N SER A 52 -6.07 3.86 -0.41
CA SER A 52 -6.88 3.24 -1.46
C SER A 52 -7.00 4.08 -2.75
N PRO A 53 -7.41 5.37 -2.70
CA PRO A 53 -7.47 6.19 -3.90
C PRO A 53 -6.09 6.43 -4.53
N VAL A 54 -5.04 6.58 -3.71
CA VAL A 54 -3.67 6.78 -4.21
C VAL A 54 -3.20 5.56 -5.01
N PHE A 55 -3.35 4.35 -4.47
CA PHE A 55 -2.97 3.14 -5.19
C PHE A 55 -3.83 2.88 -6.44
N LYS A 56 -5.12 3.22 -6.41
CA LYS A 56 -5.97 3.18 -7.62
C LYS A 56 -5.44 4.13 -8.70
N ASN A 57 -5.07 5.35 -8.34
CA ASN A 57 -4.46 6.31 -9.27
C ASN A 57 -3.10 5.85 -9.81
N MET A 58 -2.37 5.05 -9.03
CA MET A 58 -1.13 4.39 -9.47
C MET A 58 -1.36 3.15 -10.36
N GLY A 59 -2.62 2.82 -10.69
CA GLY A 59 -3.00 1.73 -11.58
C GLY A 59 -3.19 0.37 -10.91
N PHE A 60 -3.24 0.31 -9.57
CA PHE A 60 -3.56 -0.94 -8.87
C PHE A 60 -5.07 -1.16 -8.80
N LYS A 61 -5.49 -2.42 -9.01
CA LYS A 61 -6.76 -2.92 -8.50
C LYS A 61 -6.60 -3.18 -7.01
N THR A 62 -7.45 -2.59 -6.19
CA THR A 62 -7.34 -2.65 -4.72
C THR A 62 -8.55 -3.29 -4.06
N SER A 63 -8.34 -4.01 -2.96
CA SER A 63 -9.40 -4.50 -2.06
C SER A 63 -8.93 -4.45 -0.61
N ILE A 64 -9.87 -4.25 0.32
CA ILE A 64 -9.61 -4.39 1.76
C ILE A 64 -10.16 -5.75 2.20
N GLY A 65 -9.37 -6.50 2.95
CA GLY A 65 -9.75 -7.80 3.51
C GLY A 65 -9.13 -8.04 4.87
N PHE A 66 -9.40 -9.22 5.43
CA PHE A 66 -8.96 -9.69 6.74
C PHE A 66 -9.57 -8.88 7.91
N SER A 67 -10.60 -9.45 8.55
CA SER A 67 -11.43 -8.75 9.54
C SER A 67 -10.71 -8.36 10.83
N LEU A 68 -9.76 -9.19 11.29
CA LEU A 68 -9.02 -8.93 12.53
C LEU A 68 -7.97 -7.82 12.36
N HIS A 69 -7.27 -7.82 11.22
CA HIS A 69 -6.28 -6.80 10.86
C HIS A 69 -6.54 -6.30 9.45
N PRO A 70 -7.45 -5.32 9.28
CA PRO A 70 -7.80 -4.78 7.96
C PRO A 70 -6.56 -4.46 7.13
N THR A 71 -6.46 -5.11 5.98
CA THR A 71 -5.31 -5.05 5.09
C THR A 71 -5.77 -4.61 3.71
N LEU A 72 -5.10 -3.60 3.17
CA LEU A 72 -5.26 -3.16 1.79
C LEU A 72 -4.35 -4.01 0.91
N TYR A 73 -4.97 -4.77 0.01
CA TYR A 73 -4.31 -5.53 -1.03
C TYR A 73 -4.35 -4.76 -2.35
N GLY A 74 -3.29 -4.86 -3.13
CA GLY A 74 -3.25 -4.28 -4.47
C GLY A 74 -2.53 -5.17 -5.47
N SER A 75 -3.06 -5.21 -6.69
CA SER A 75 -2.42 -5.88 -7.83
C SER A 75 -2.51 -5.06 -9.13
N LYS A 76 -1.46 -5.09 -9.96
CA LYS A 76 -1.45 -4.56 -11.33
C LYS A 76 -1.61 -5.71 -12.32
N LEU A 77 -2.55 -5.59 -13.25
CA LEU A 77 -2.61 -6.48 -14.41
C LEU A 77 -1.43 -6.14 -15.33
N SER A 78 -0.75 -7.19 -15.81
CA SER A 78 0.39 -7.12 -16.73
C SER A 78 -0.02 -6.63 -18.11
#